data_AF-A0A840PDD3-F1
#
_entry.id   AF-A0A840PDD3-F1
#
_cell.length_a   1.000
_cell.length_b   1.000
_cell.length_c   1.000
_cell.angle_alpha   90.00
_cell.angle_beta   90.00
_cell.angle_gamma   90.00
#
_symmetry.space_group_name_H-M   'P 1'
#
loop_
_entity.id
_entity.type
_entity.pdbx_description
1 polymer ?
#
loop_
_entity_poly.entity_id
_entity_poly.type
_entity_poly.pdbx_seq_one_letter_code
_entity_poly.pdbx_strand_id
1 'polypeptide(L)'
;MQFIKIENIHGGFSLNPEPYLDILPSLQASLPEGAARFASDPDHYNFFGSRCIKDLQLGSISLSDKVGLLAVVIVLAPSQFKHEQALEISYSDVVQFDVSAKEWRGVGEIWPETRRLGDVQLDEILPHEHGCSHELQCTRGCLRIIARDLSATWFSPE
;
A
#
# COMPACT_ATOMS: atom_id res chain seq x y z
N MET A 1 8.87 7.09 -1.89
CA MET A 1 8.27 6.87 -3.21
C MET A 1 9.11 7.62 -4.24
N GLN A 2 9.54 6.95 -5.31
CA GLN A 2 10.56 7.40 -6.24
C GLN A 2 9.97 7.75 -7.63
N PHE A 3 9.17 6.85 -8.18
CA PHE A 3 8.62 6.93 -9.53
C PHE A 3 7.16 7.37 -9.54
N ILE A 4 6.33 6.82 -8.64
CA ILE A 4 4.93 7.26 -8.52
C ILE A 4 4.86 8.73 -8.11
N LYS A 5 3.94 9.48 -8.74
CA LYS A 5 3.70 10.89 -8.43
C LYS A 5 2.34 11.09 -7.78
N ILE A 6 2.35 11.78 -6.64
CA ILE A 6 1.17 12.18 -5.89
C ILE A 6 1.31 13.67 -5.57
N GLU A 7 0.38 14.47 -6.07
CA GLU A 7 0.42 15.92 -5.91
C GLU A 7 -0.89 16.43 -5.30
N ASN A 8 -0.79 17.34 -4.32
CA ASN A 8 -1.96 18.07 -3.85
C ASN A 8 -2.36 19.08 -4.92
N ILE A 9 -3.61 18.99 -5.38
CA ILE A 9 -4.21 19.95 -6.30
C ILE A 9 -5.39 20.64 -5.61
N HIS A 10 -5.92 21.69 -6.21
CA HIS A 10 -7.02 22.44 -5.60
C HIS A 10 -8.25 21.52 -5.45
N GLY A 11 -8.60 21.19 -4.20
CA GLY A 11 -9.75 20.32 -3.88
C GLY A 11 -9.52 18.81 -3.98
N GLY A 12 -8.27 18.33 -4.13
CA GLY A 12 -8.02 16.88 -4.21
C GLY A 12 -6.56 16.50 -4.44
N PHE A 13 -6.35 15.35 -5.07
CA PHE A 13 -5.03 14.81 -5.38
C PHE A 13 -4.93 14.38 -6.85
N SER A 14 -3.81 14.70 -7.49
CA SER A 14 -3.40 14.09 -8.75
C SER A 14 -2.57 12.84 -8.43
N LEU A 15 -2.95 11.70 -8.99
CA LEU A 15 -2.29 10.40 -8.77
C LEU A 15 -1.81 9.87 -10.13
N ASN A 16 -0.52 9.63 -10.26
CA ASN A 16 0.07 9.16 -11.51
C ASN A 16 1.04 7.98 -11.25
N PRO A 17 0.61 6.74 -11.55
CA PRO A 17 1.46 5.56 -11.47
C PRO A 17 2.29 5.32 -12.74
N GLU A 18 2.01 6.00 -13.86
CA GLU A 18 2.61 5.70 -15.18
C GLU A 18 4.15 5.65 -15.16
N PRO A 19 4.88 6.59 -14.53
CA PRO A 19 6.34 6.50 -14.50
C PRO A 19 6.87 5.26 -13.76
N TYR A 20 6.10 4.74 -12.81
CA TYR A 20 6.43 3.48 -12.13
C TYR A 20 6.08 2.28 -13.02
N LEU A 21 4.93 2.31 -13.67
CA LEU A 21 4.50 1.25 -14.61
C LEU A 21 5.46 1.09 -15.79
N ASP A 22 6.01 2.20 -16.30
CA ASP A 22 7.00 2.19 -17.39
C ASP A 22 8.28 1.43 -17.02
N ILE A 23 8.71 1.53 -15.76
CA ILE A 23 9.96 0.91 -15.27
C ILE A 23 9.74 -0.43 -14.58
N LEU A 24 8.51 -0.75 -14.17
CA LEU A 24 8.15 -1.97 -13.45
C LEU A 24 8.62 -3.25 -14.16
N PRO A 25 8.46 -3.43 -15.49
CA PRO A 25 8.98 -4.60 -16.18
C PRO A 25 10.49 -4.82 -15.99
N SER A 26 11.26 -3.75 -15.86
CA SER A 26 12.71 -3.84 -15.59
C SER A 26 13.00 -4.16 -14.12
N LEU A 27 12.16 -3.71 -13.19
CA LEU A 27 12.30 -4.00 -11.76
C LEU A 27 11.94 -5.45 -11.41
N GLN A 28 10.95 -6.05 -12.10
CA GLN A 28 10.44 -7.39 -11.79
C GLN A 28 11.56 -8.45 -11.71
N ALA A 29 12.58 -8.37 -12.57
CA ALA A 29 13.70 -9.31 -12.56
C ALA A 29 14.54 -9.26 -11.28
N SER A 30 14.46 -8.17 -10.51
CA SER A 30 15.18 -7.95 -9.25
C SER A 30 14.25 -7.95 -8.03
N LEU A 31 12.95 -8.14 -8.23
CA LEU A 31 11.98 -8.25 -7.14
C LEU A 31 11.83 -9.72 -6.70
N PRO A 32 11.57 -9.98 -5.41
CA PRO A 32 11.03 -11.26 -4.96
C PRO A 32 9.73 -11.63 -5.70
N GLU A 33 9.45 -12.92 -5.82
CA GLU A 33 8.34 -13.43 -6.64
C GLU A 33 6.98 -12.83 -6.23
N GLY A 34 6.69 -12.80 -4.93
CA GLY A 34 5.42 -12.33 -4.42
C GLY A 34 5.25 -10.82 -4.60
N ALA A 35 6.30 -10.06 -4.31
CA ALA A 35 6.38 -8.62 -4.58
C ALA A 35 6.19 -8.28 -6.07
N ALA A 36 6.88 -9.01 -6.96
CA ALA A 36 6.74 -8.83 -8.41
C ALA A 36 5.32 -9.14 -8.88
N ARG A 37 4.73 -10.25 -8.44
CA ARG A 37 3.35 -10.64 -8.79
C ARG A 37 2.33 -9.61 -8.32
N PHE A 38 2.48 -9.10 -7.11
CA PHE A 38 1.57 -8.11 -6.55
C PHE A 38 1.66 -6.76 -7.28
N ALA A 39 2.86 -6.21 -7.47
CA ALA A 39 3.04 -4.93 -8.15
C ALA A 39 2.62 -4.96 -9.63
N SER A 40 2.71 -6.12 -10.28
CA SER A 40 2.42 -6.32 -11.71
C SER A 40 0.99 -6.79 -12.00
N ASP A 41 0.14 -6.97 -10.98
CA ASP A 41 -1.25 -7.33 -11.20
C ASP A 41 -1.95 -6.22 -12.02
N PRO A 42 -2.55 -6.54 -13.17
CA PRO A 42 -3.13 -5.55 -14.08
C PRO A 42 -4.26 -4.73 -13.45
N ASP A 43 -4.93 -5.23 -12.42
CA ASP A 43 -5.99 -4.51 -11.73
C ASP A 43 -5.48 -3.56 -10.63
N HIS A 44 -4.23 -3.73 -10.17
CA HIS A 44 -3.67 -3.04 -9.01
C HIS A 44 -3.66 -1.51 -9.16
N TYR A 45 -3.29 -1.03 -10.35
CA TYR A 45 -3.29 0.40 -10.73
C TYR A 45 -4.45 0.78 -11.66
N ASN A 46 -5.39 -0.13 -11.94
CA ASN A 46 -6.59 0.16 -12.72
C ASN A 46 -7.61 0.92 -11.86
N PHE A 47 -7.63 2.26 -11.93
CA PHE A 47 -8.47 3.08 -11.03
C PHE A 47 -9.98 2.80 -11.12
N PHE A 48 -10.43 2.15 -12.19
CA PHE A 48 -11.83 1.74 -12.40
C PHE A 48 -12.12 0.30 -11.96
N GLY A 49 -11.09 -0.49 -11.65
CA GLY A 49 -11.21 -1.88 -11.21
C GLY A 49 -11.54 -2.00 -9.71
N SER A 50 -12.23 -3.09 -9.36
CA SER A 50 -12.59 -3.42 -7.97
C SER A 50 -11.42 -4.01 -7.16
N ARG A 51 -10.30 -4.33 -7.82
CA ARG A 51 -9.05 -4.82 -7.22
C ARG A 51 -7.88 -3.84 -7.33
N CYS A 52 -8.21 -2.55 -7.39
CA CYS A 52 -7.23 -1.49 -7.34
C CYS A 52 -6.97 -1.07 -5.89
N ILE A 53 -5.71 -0.81 -5.52
CA ILE A 53 -5.37 -0.47 -4.14
C ILE A 53 -5.90 0.92 -3.70
N LYS A 54 -6.07 1.83 -4.66
CA LYS A 54 -6.52 3.20 -4.43
C LYS A 54 -7.90 3.22 -3.77
N ASP A 55 -8.02 4.01 -2.72
CA ASP A 55 -9.16 4.25 -1.83
C ASP A 55 -9.40 3.16 -0.76
N LEU A 56 -8.64 2.07 -0.75
CA LEU A 56 -8.71 1.13 0.38
C LEU A 56 -8.31 1.83 1.69
N GLN A 57 -8.89 1.37 2.79
CA GLN A 57 -8.65 1.97 4.11
C GLN A 57 -7.78 1.06 4.96
N LEU A 58 -6.86 1.63 5.75
CA LEU A 58 -6.14 0.79 6.72
C LEU A 58 -7.11 0.21 7.76
N GLY A 59 -7.27 -1.11 7.74
CA GLY A 59 -8.11 -1.90 8.63
C GLY A 59 -7.37 -2.30 9.90
N SER A 60 -6.33 -3.13 9.76
CA SER A 60 -5.50 -3.60 10.87
C SER A 60 -4.05 -3.82 10.45
N ILE A 61 -3.16 -3.82 11.45
CA ILE A 61 -1.76 -4.24 11.31
C ILE A 61 -1.47 -5.21 12.44
N SER A 62 -0.92 -6.37 12.10
CA SER A 62 -0.50 -7.39 13.06
C SER A 62 0.98 -7.67 12.89
N LEU A 63 1.71 -7.75 14.00
CA LEU A 63 3.13 -8.09 14.02
C LEU A 63 3.32 -9.39 14.81
N SER A 64 4.08 -10.32 14.24
CA SER A 64 4.45 -11.59 14.88
C SER A 64 5.96 -11.68 15.00
N ASP A 65 6.44 -11.73 16.24
CA ASP A 65 7.85 -11.94 16.58
C ASP A 65 8.07 -13.40 16.99
N LYS A 66 8.86 -14.12 16.19
CA LYS A 66 9.25 -15.52 16.43
C LYS A 66 10.77 -15.62 16.32
N VAL A 67 11.34 -16.66 16.91
CA VAL A 67 12.78 -16.91 16.85
C VAL A 67 13.27 -16.90 15.40
N GLY A 68 14.05 -15.87 15.05
CA GLY A 68 14.64 -15.69 13.72
C GLY A 68 13.67 -15.24 12.61
N LEU A 69 12.47 -14.78 12.94
CA LEU A 69 11.49 -14.33 11.95
C LEU A 69 10.58 -13.24 12.54
N LEU A 70 10.60 -12.06 11.92
CA LEU A 70 9.60 -11.01 12.14
C LEU A 70 8.63 -11.00 10.96
N ALA A 71 7.32 -11.12 11.21
CA ALA A 71 6.30 -11.05 10.18
C ALA A 71 5.32 -9.91 10.45
N VAL A 72 4.87 -9.25 9.40
CA VAL A 72 3.85 -8.19 9.47
C VAL A 72 2.70 -8.58 8.53
N VAL A 73 1.46 -8.40 8.99
CA VAL A 73 0.26 -8.53 8.16
C VAL A 73 -0.49 -7.21 8.20
N ILE A 74 -0.79 -6.67 7.02
CA ILE A 74 -1.61 -5.47 6.85
C ILE A 74 -2.92 -5.89 6.20
N VAL A 75 -4.04 -5.51 6.82
CA VAL A 75 -5.36 -5.64 6.21
C VAL A 75 -5.85 -4.27 5.79
N LEU A 76 -6.12 -4.12 4.51
CA LEU A 76 -6.76 -2.96 3.91
C LEU A 76 -8.25 -3.28 3.69
N ALA A 77 -9.10 -2.56 4.40
CA ALA A 77 -10.55 -2.69 4.34
C ALA A 77 -11.11 -2.04 3.05
N PRO A 78 -12.22 -2.57 2.51
CA PRO A 78 -12.88 -1.99 1.36
C PRO A 78 -13.36 -0.56 1.66
N SER A 79 -13.29 0.32 0.66
CA SER A 79 -14.07 1.56 0.70
C SER A 79 -15.50 1.28 0.30
N GLN A 80 -16.44 1.90 1.01
CA GLN A 80 -17.90 1.71 0.83
C GLN A 80 -18.40 2.03 -0.59
N PHE A 81 -17.59 2.68 -1.41
CA PHE A 81 -17.99 3.19 -2.73
C PHE A 81 -17.39 2.40 -3.91
N LYS A 82 -16.29 1.67 -3.72
CA LYS A 82 -15.53 1.07 -4.84
C LYS A 82 -15.20 -0.40 -4.65
N HIS A 83 -15.04 -0.86 -3.41
CA HIS A 83 -14.50 -2.20 -3.14
C HIS A 83 -15.54 -3.07 -2.45
N GLU A 84 -15.67 -4.30 -2.91
CA GLU A 84 -16.44 -5.36 -2.25
C GLU A 84 -15.53 -6.28 -1.42
N GLN A 85 -14.23 -6.23 -1.67
CA GLN A 85 -13.22 -7.10 -1.06
C GLN A 85 -12.21 -6.27 -0.25
N ALA A 86 -11.73 -6.86 0.84
CA ALA A 86 -10.54 -6.42 1.55
C ALA A 86 -9.29 -6.99 0.88
N LEU A 87 -8.14 -6.39 1.17
CA LEU A 87 -6.83 -6.86 0.73
C LEU A 87 -5.97 -7.15 1.97
N GLU A 88 -5.53 -8.39 2.12
CA GLU A 88 -4.49 -8.76 3.09
C GLU A 88 -3.13 -8.78 2.39
N ILE A 89 -2.14 -8.13 2.99
CA ILE A 89 -0.74 -8.16 2.57
C ILE A 89 0.10 -8.72 3.71
N SER A 90 0.69 -9.89 3.49
CA SER A 90 1.53 -10.61 4.45
C SER A 90 3.00 -10.48 4.06
N TYR A 91 3.81 -9.85 4.92
CA TYR A 91 5.23 -9.65 4.73
C TYR A 91 6.04 -10.68 5.53
N SER A 92 7.00 -11.30 4.86
CA SER A 92 7.89 -12.30 5.45
C SER A 92 9.26 -11.68 5.79
N ASP A 93 9.78 -12.03 6.96
CA ASP A 93 11.10 -11.63 7.44
C ASP A 93 11.37 -10.13 7.28
N VAL A 94 10.54 -9.36 7.98
CA VAL A 94 10.56 -7.91 8.00
C VAL A 94 11.79 -7.42 8.77
N VAL A 95 12.54 -6.49 8.16
CA VAL A 95 13.71 -5.87 8.79
C VAL A 95 13.44 -4.40 9.15
N GLN A 96 12.43 -3.78 8.55
CA GLN A 96 12.00 -2.42 8.87
C GLN A 96 10.50 -2.27 8.68
N PHE A 97 9.84 -1.60 9.63
CA PHE A 97 8.42 -1.25 9.57
C PHE A 97 8.20 0.12 10.21
N ASP A 98 7.81 1.10 9.40
CA ASP A 98 7.56 2.48 9.83
C ASP A 98 6.14 2.92 9.46
N VAL A 99 5.51 3.66 10.39
CA VAL A 99 4.23 4.33 10.15
C VAL A 99 4.38 5.80 10.50
N SER A 100 4.02 6.67 9.55
CA SER A 100 4.02 8.12 9.74
C SER A 100 2.64 8.71 9.46
N ALA A 101 2.25 9.72 10.23
CA ALA A 101 0.97 10.41 10.07
C ALA A 101 1.20 11.93 10.05
N LYS A 102 0.51 12.64 9.15
CA LYS A 102 0.46 14.11 9.15
C LYS A 102 -0.23 14.58 10.42
N GLU A 103 0.08 15.78 10.92
CA GLU A 103 -0.59 16.37 12.08
C GLU A 103 -2.14 16.37 11.93
N TRP A 104 -2.87 16.10 13.01
CA TRP A 104 -4.32 16.16 13.01
C TRP A 104 -4.79 17.61 13.20
N ARG A 105 -5.53 18.15 12.23
CA ARG A 105 -5.98 19.56 12.25
C ARG A 105 -7.44 19.76 12.68
N GLY A 106 -8.09 18.72 13.19
CA GLY A 106 -9.49 18.76 13.59
C GLY A 106 -10.47 18.33 12.48
N VAL A 107 -11.76 18.24 12.85
CA VAL A 107 -12.85 17.66 12.04
C VAL A 107 -13.32 18.59 10.91
N GLY A 108 -12.95 19.88 10.93
CA GLY A 108 -13.47 20.90 10.01
C GLY A 108 -12.92 20.87 8.58
N GLU A 109 -11.84 20.13 8.31
CA GLU A 109 -11.16 20.09 7.00
C GLU A 109 -11.22 18.70 6.33
N ILE A 110 -11.92 17.74 6.92
CA ILE A 110 -11.86 16.33 6.53
C ILE A 110 -13.22 15.66 6.73
N TRP A 111 -13.54 14.68 5.88
CA TRP A 111 -14.78 13.91 6.00
C TRP A 111 -14.83 13.16 7.36
N PRO A 112 -15.99 13.12 8.05
CA PRO A 112 -16.12 12.53 9.40
C PRO A 112 -15.57 11.10 9.54
N GLU A 113 -15.69 10.30 8.49
CA GLU A 113 -15.24 8.91 8.39
C GLU A 113 -13.74 8.75 8.07
N THR A 114 -13.00 9.85 7.90
CA THR A 114 -11.58 9.81 7.56
C THR A 114 -10.76 9.27 8.73
N ARG A 115 -10.12 8.12 8.52
CA ARG A 115 -9.20 7.51 9.50
C ARG A 115 -7.93 8.35 9.67
N ARG A 116 -7.14 8.07 10.73
CA ARG A 116 -5.93 8.84 11.08
C ARG A 116 -4.93 9.01 9.94
N LEU A 117 -4.69 7.95 9.17
CA LEU A 117 -3.81 7.94 7.99
C LEU A 117 -4.54 8.31 6.70
N GLY A 118 -5.87 8.36 6.73
CA GLY A 118 -6.74 8.47 5.56
C GLY A 118 -6.74 7.20 4.70
N ASP A 119 -7.23 7.34 3.47
CA ASP A 119 -7.32 6.25 2.52
C ASP A 119 -6.01 6.10 1.73
N VAL A 120 -5.75 4.90 1.22
CA VAL A 120 -4.61 4.61 0.35
C VAL A 120 -4.76 5.38 -0.96
N GLN A 121 -3.70 6.11 -1.33
CA GLN A 121 -3.61 6.80 -2.60
C GLN A 121 -3.01 5.86 -3.64
N LEU A 122 -1.75 5.48 -3.45
CA LEU A 122 -1.00 4.52 -4.25
C LEU A 122 0.09 3.91 -3.37
N ASP A 123 0.67 2.82 -3.86
CA ASP A 123 1.84 2.18 -3.27
C ASP A 123 2.94 1.95 -4.32
N GLU A 124 4.17 1.81 -3.87
CA GLU A 124 5.33 1.56 -4.73
C GLU A 124 6.19 0.47 -4.11
N ILE A 125 6.60 -0.50 -4.95
CA ILE A 125 7.48 -1.59 -4.54
C ILE A 125 8.78 -1.52 -5.35
N LEU A 126 9.91 -1.50 -4.65
CA LEU A 126 11.24 -1.43 -5.25
C LEU A 126 12.12 -2.59 -4.75
N PRO A 127 13.09 -3.06 -5.55
CA PRO A 127 14.12 -3.99 -5.08
C PRO A 127 14.88 -3.41 -3.88
N HIS A 128 15.23 -4.28 -2.92
CA HIS A 128 16.03 -3.95 -1.75
C HIS A 128 17.04 -5.06 -1.46
N GLU A 129 18.16 -4.75 -0.80
CA GLU A 129 19.19 -5.76 -0.46
C GLU A 129 18.66 -6.90 0.42
N HIS A 130 17.56 -6.63 1.14
CA HIS A 130 16.88 -7.58 2.01
C HIS A 130 15.65 -8.23 1.35
N GLY A 131 15.35 -7.96 0.08
CA GLY A 131 14.16 -8.42 -0.64
C GLY A 131 13.51 -7.28 -1.40
N CYS A 132 12.47 -6.68 -0.83
CA CYS A 132 11.81 -5.50 -1.39
C CYS A 132 11.56 -4.42 -0.33
N SER A 133 11.50 -3.18 -0.78
CA SER A 133 10.88 -2.09 -0.04
C SER A 133 9.47 -1.85 -0.60
N HIS A 134 8.51 -1.61 0.29
CA HIS A 134 7.13 -1.32 -0.06
C HIS A 134 6.71 -0.05 0.68
N GLU A 135 6.33 0.97 -0.07
CA GLU A 135 5.80 2.23 0.47
C GLU A 135 4.33 2.37 0.09
N LEU A 136 3.43 2.42 1.07
CA LEU A 136 2.03 2.73 0.89
C LEU A 136 1.78 4.18 1.28
N GLN A 137 1.42 5.03 0.32
CA GLN A 137 1.06 6.42 0.59
C GLN A 137 -0.44 6.51 0.85
N CYS A 138 -0.82 7.09 1.99
CA CYS A 138 -2.19 7.42 2.33
C CYS A 138 -2.39 8.94 2.30
N THR A 139 -3.63 9.44 2.19
CA THR A 139 -3.90 10.89 2.09
C THR A 139 -3.34 11.69 3.27
N ARG A 140 -3.23 11.07 4.45
CA ARG A 140 -2.73 11.69 5.69
C ARG A 140 -1.59 10.92 6.36
N GLY A 141 -0.97 9.97 5.69
CA GLY A 141 0.09 9.17 6.29
C GLY A 141 0.82 8.30 5.29
N CYS A 142 1.75 7.50 5.78
CA CYS A 142 2.54 6.60 4.95
C CYS A 142 2.99 5.42 5.79
N LEU A 143 2.96 4.22 5.20
CA LEU A 143 3.57 3.02 5.74
C LEU A 143 4.79 2.68 4.87
N ARG A 144 5.90 2.33 5.50
CA ARG A 144 7.10 1.82 4.82
C ARG A 144 7.52 0.50 5.42
N ILE A 145 7.77 -0.48 4.57
CA ILE A 145 8.14 -1.83 4.95
C ILE A 145 9.36 -2.25 4.14
N ILE A 146 10.34 -2.88 4.80
CA ILE A 146 11.39 -3.63 4.14
C ILE A 146 11.27 -5.08 4.60
N ALA A 147 11.11 -5.99 3.63
CA ALA A 147 10.84 -7.40 3.88
C ALA A 147 11.51 -8.28 2.83
N ARG A 148 11.66 -9.55 3.14
CA ARG A 148 12.19 -10.56 2.22
C ARG A 148 11.32 -10.78 1.00
N ASP A 149 10.02 -10.88 1.24
CA ASP A 149 8.98 -10.98 0.20
C ASP A 149 7.62 -10.68 0.86
N LEU A 150 6.59 -10.50 0.03
CA LEU A 150 5.21 -10.36 0.44
C LEU A 150 4.29 -11.31 -0.33
N SER A 151 3.16 -11.67 0.27
CA SER A 151 2.01 -12.24 -0.44
C SER A 151 0.80 -11.36 -0.23
N ALA A 152 -0.08 -11.31 -1.21
CA ALA A 152 -1.27 -10.47 -1.17
C ALA A 152 -2.49 -11.28 -1.62
N THR A 153 -3.59 -11.17 -0.87
CA THR A 153 -4.82 -11.89 -1.13
C THR A 153 -6.02 -10.98 -0.95
N TRP A 154 -6.86 -10.91 -1.99
CA TRP A 154 -8.17 -10.28 -1.91
C TRP A 154 -9.18 -11.25 -1.31
N PHE A 155 -9.96 -10.81 -0.33
CA PHE A 155 -10.96 -11.64 0.36
C PHE A 155 -12.23 -10.85 0.69
N SER A 156 -13.36 -11.53 0.81
CA SER A 156 -14.60 -10.93 1.31
C SER A 156 -14.57 -10.91 2.84
N PRO A 157 -14.61 -9.75 3.49
CA PRO A 157 -14.71 -9.69 4.95
C PRO A 157 -16.05 -10.26 5.42
N GLU A 158 -16.05 -10.99 6.54
CA GLU A 158 -17.27 -11.48 7.22
C GLU A 158 -18.08 -10.36 7.86
#